data_AF-A0A392R0Y0-F1
#
_entry.id   AF-A0A392R0Y0-F1
#
_cell.length_a   1.000
_cell.length_b   1.000
_cell.length_c   1.000
_cell.angle_alpha   90.00
_cell.angle_beta   90.00
_cell.angle_gamma   90.00
#
_symmetry.space_group_name_H-M   'P 1'
#
loop_
_entity.id
_entity.type
_entity.pdbx_description
1 polymer ?
#
loop_
_entity_poly.entity_id
_entity_poly.type
_entity_poly.pdbx_seq_one_letter_code
_entity_poly.pdbx_strand_id
1 'polypeptide(L)'
;MTRTNSDKLDELTALVTQFQESFNSRMDVATNRVDSLERRSSPEIGNSQNHTEIETPPPPPTRPVLKLDVPRFSGTDPHGWIFKISQFFAYHNTPAEERIIVASFYLDGPALAWYQWMYCNGQIISWTQFLQALDLRFAPT
;
A
#
# COMPACT_ATOMS: atom_id res chain seq x y z
N MET A 1 11.44 -37.93 -9.86
CA MET A 1 10.14 -37.31 -10.16
C MET A 1 10.40 -35.82 -10.41
N THR A 2 10.24 -35.38 -11.65
CA THR A 2 10.46 -34.00 -12.09
C THR A 2 9.25 -33.14 -11.73
N ARG A 3 9.41 -32.19 -10.79
CA ARG A 3 8.39 -31.19 -10.47
C ARG A 3 8.15 -30.31 -11.71
N THR A 4 6.92 -30.23 -12.18
CA THR A 4 6.53 -29.63 -13.45
C THR A 4 6.47 -28.10 -13.33
N ASN A 5 6.66 -27.36 -14.43
CA ASN A 5 6.58 -25.88 -14.39
C ASN A 5 5.19 -25.36 -14.00
N SER A 6 4.13 -26.15 -14.20
CA SER A 6 2.77 -25.84 -13.72
C SER A 6 2.74 -25.75 -12.19
N ASP A 7 3.35 -26.70 -11.50
CA ASP A 7 3.38 -26.74 -10.03
C ASP A 7 4.03 -25.48 -9.43
N LYS A 8 5.03 -24.91 -10.13
CA LYS A 8 5.68 -23.66 -9.70
C LYS A 8 4.78 -22.43 -9.93
N LEU A 9 3.98 -22.43 -10.99
CA LEU A 9 3.09 -21.32 -11.31
C LEU A 9 1.90 -21.26 -10.32
N ASP A 10 1.37 -22.42 -9.96
CA ASP A 10 0.32 -22.54 -8.95
C ASP A 10 0.83 -22.11 -7.56
N GLU A 11 2.06 -22.51 -7.19
CA GLU A 11 2.71 -22.10 -5.95
C GLU A 11 2.97 -20.59 -5.89
N LEU A 12 3.41 -19.99 -7.00
CA LEU A 12 3.57 -18.53 -7.10
C LEU A 12 2.23 -17.80 -6.98
N THR A 13 1.18 -18.32 -7.61
CA THR A 13 -0.16 -17.74 -7.54
C THR A 13 -0.70 -17.78 -6.10
N ALA A 14 -0.53 -18.93 -5.42
CA ALA A 14 -0.91 -19.06 -4.02
C ALA A 14 -0.13 -18.10 -3.12
N LEU A 15 1.18 -17.93 -3.36
CA LEU A 15 2.02 -17.00 -2.61
C LEU A 15 1.59 -15.54 -2.80
N VAL A 16 1.24 -15.15 -4.04
CA VAL A 16 0.74 -13.80 -4.35
C VAL A 16 -0.59 -13.54 -3.66
N THR A 17 -1.54 -14.46 -3.73
CA THR A 17 -2.84 -14.33 -3.07
C THR A 17 -2.68 -14.24 -1.55
N GLN A 18 -1.86 -15.12 -0.97
CA GLN A 18 -1.57 -15.10 0.47
C GLN A 18 -0.96 -13.77 0.92
N PHE A 19 -0.04 -13.23 0.12
CA PHE A 19 0.55 -11.92 0.41
C PHE A 19 -0.49 -10.79 0.29
N GLN A 20 -1.32 -10.79 -0.75
CA GLN A 20 -2.39 -9.79 -0.92
C GLN A 20 -3.38 -9.80 0.24
N GLU A 21 -3.83 -10.98 0.67
CA GLU A 21 -4.72 -11.11 1.82
C GLU A 21 -4.05 -10.66 3.12
N SER A 22 -2.78 -11.02 3.31
CA SER A 22 -1.99 -10.60 4.48
C SER A 22 -1.78 -9.09 4.51
N PHE A 23 -1.55 -8.47 3.35
CA PHE A 23 -1.39 -7.02 3.22
C PHE A 23 -2.70 -6.29 3.48
N ASN A 24 -3.80 -6.74 2.84
CA ASN A 24 -5.13 -6.18 3.06
C ASN A 24 -5.56 -6.32 4.53
N SER A 25 -5.29 -7.47 5.16
CA SER A 25 -5.59 -7.69 6.57
C SER A 25 -4.76 -6.79 7.50
N ARG A 26 -3.45 -6.63 7.23
CA ARG A 26 -2.60 -5.71 8.01
C ARG A 26 -3.05 -4.25 7.85
N MET A 27 -3.48 -3.87 6.65
CA MET A 27 -4.04 -2.55 6.38
C MET A 27 -5.39 -2.35 7.08
N ASP A 28 -6.26 -3.36 7.08
CA ASP A 28 -7.54 -3.34 7.82
C ASP A 28 -7.35 -3.29 9.34
N VAL A 29 -6.31 -3.96 9.86
CA VAL A 29 -5.95 -3.86 11.28
C VAL A 29 -5.36 -2.48 11.58
N ALA A 30 -4.58 -1.89 10.69
CA ALA A 30 -4.05 -0.54 10.85
C ALA A 30 -5.19 0.50 10.85
N THR A 31 -6.15 0.38 9.93
CA THR A 31 -7.34 1.24 9.91
C THR A 31 -8.21 1.02 11.15
N ASN A 32 -8.49 -0.22 11.54
CA ASN A 32 -9.26 -0.51 12.75
C ASN A 32 -8.54 -0.06 14.03
N ARG A 33 -7.21 -0.11 14.10
CA ARG A 33 -6.46 0.40 15.27
C ARG A 33 -6.55 1.91 15.36
N VAL A 34 -6.55 2.62 14.24
CA VAL A 34 -6.82 4.07 14.19
C VAL A 34 -8.25 4.33 14.69
N ASP A 35 -9.24 3.57 14.24
CA ASP A 35 -10.65 3.66 14.67
C ASP A 35 -10.84 3.31 16.17
N SER A 36 -10.10 2.31 16.66
CA SER A 36 -10.14 1.87 18.07
C SER A 36 -9.47 2.86 19.02
N LEU A 37 -8.42 3.55 18.57
CA LEU A 37 -7.81 4.65 19.32
C LEU A 37 -8.75 5.84 19.40
N GLU A 38 -9.57 6.06 18.37
CA GLU A 38 -10.68 7.01 18.34
C GLU A 38 -11.77 6.65 19.36
N ARG A 39 -12.09 5.36 19.49
CA ARG A 39 -13.13 4.86 20.40
C ARG A 39 -12.68 4.73 21.86
N ARG A 40 -11.38 4.46 22.12
CA ARG A 40 -10.82 4.30 23.47
C ARG A 40 -10.54 5.62 24.20
N SER A 41 -10.67 6.75 23.50
CA SER A 41 -10.81 8.08 24.11
C SER A 41 -12.22 8.39 24.65
N SER A 42 -13.15 7.44 24.64
CA SER A 42 -14.43 7.58 25.36
C SER A 42 -14.26 7.24 26.85
N PRO A 43 -14.48 8.19 27.78
CA PRO A 43 -14.65 7.84 29.18
C PRO A 43 -16.05 7.26 29.39
N GLU A 44 -16.15 6.02 29.86
CA GLU A 44 -17.34 5.58 30.59
C GLU A 44 -17.35 6.26 31.95
N ILE A 45 -18.26 7.20 32.23
CA ILE A 45 -18.91 7.32 33.56
C ILE A 45 -20.33 7.88 33.40
N GLY A 46 -21.32 7.02 33.70
CA GLY A 46 -22.35 7.24 34.72
C GLY A 46 -23.35 8.39 34.58
N ASN A 47 -24.63 8.03 34.48
CA ASN A 47 -25.74 8.94 34.74
C ASN A 47 -25.89 9.27 36.24
N SER A 48 -25.79 10.56 36.56
CA SER A 48 -26.42 11.36 37.64
C SER A 48 -26.38 10.90 39.11
N GLN A 49 -25.52 11.58 39.90
CA GLN A 49 -25.83 12.40 41.11
C GLN A 49 -24.50 12.89 41.75
N ASN A 50 -24.27 14.22 41.84
CA ASN A 50 -23.06 14.94 42.36
C ASN A 50 -21.75 14.89 41.51
N HIS A 51 -21.27 16.05 41.00
CA HIS A 51 -19.86 16.51 40.76
C HIS A 51 -19.73 17.50 39.57
N THR A 52 -18.77 18.42 39.69
CA THR A 52 -18.62 19.75 39.05
C THR A 52 -18.14 19.73 37.58
N GLU A 53 -18.72 20.59 36.75
CA GLU A 53 -18.61 20.63 35.28
C GLU A 53 -17.46 21.57 34.80
N ILE A 54 -16.50 21.03 34.04
CA ILE A 54 -15.43 21.77 33.34
C ILE A 54 -15.64 21.51 31.85
N GLU A 55 -15.98 22.54 31.08
CA GLU A 55 -16.20 22.45 29.63
C GLU A 55 -14.88 22.14 28.90
N THR A 56 -14.77 20.94 28.32
CA THR A 56 -13.68 20.56 27.42
C THR A 56 -13.92 21.10 26.01
N PRO A 57 -12.87 21.58 25.31
CA PRO A 57 -13.00 22.08 23.95
C PRO A 57 -13.42 20.94 22.99
N PRO A 58 -14.17 21.25 21.92
CA PRO A 58 -14.67 20.24 20.99
C PRO A 58 -13.52 19.47 20.33
N PRO A 59 -13.70 18.16 20.06
CA PRO A 59 -12.67 17.34 19.41
C PRO A 59 -12.32 17.92 18.03
N PRO A 60 -11.03 17.87 17.63
CA PRO A 60 -10.61 18.35 16.33
C PRO A 60 -11.33 17.55 15.23
N PRO A 61 -11.74 18.20 14.13
CA PRO A 61 -12.46 17.53 13.06
C PRO A 61 -11.64 16.36 12.52
N THR A 62 -12.20 15.16 12.58
CA THR A 62 -11.61 13.95 12.00
C THR A 62 -11.59 14.13 10.49
N ARG A 63 -10.39 14.18 9.92
CA ARG A 63 -10.23 14.29 8.47
C ARG A 63 -10.59 12.94 7.86
N PRO A 64 -11.56 12.86 6.94
CA PRO A 64 -11.89 11.62 6.27
C PRO A 64 -10.64 11.05 5.60
N VAL A 65 -10.34 9.77 5.86
CA VAL A 65 -9.26 9.06 5.16
C VAL A 65 -9.71 8.88 3.72
N LEU A 66 -8.99 9.50 2.80
CA LEU A 66 -9.27 9.40 1.38
C LEU A 66 -8.85 8.00 0.92
N LYS A 67 -9.80 7.24 0.37
CA LYS A 67 -9.50 5.99 -0.32
C LYS A 67 -8.88 6.33 -1.67
N LEU A 68 -7.57 6.50 -1.69
CA LEU A 68 -6.81 6.75 -2.91
C LEU A 68 -6.69 5.45 -3.70
N ASP A 69 -7.27 5.42 -4.90
CA ASP A 69 -7.07 4.32 -5.84
C ASP A 69 -5.87 4.62 -6.73
N VAL A 70 -4.92 3.69 -6.76
CA VAL A 70 -3.73 3.81 -7.62
C VAL A 70 -4.01 3.04 -8.91
N PRO A 71 -3.91 3.69 -10.09
CA PRO A 71 -4.17 3.01 -11.34
C PRO A 71 -3.16 1.90 -11.60
N ARG A 72 -3.60 0.84 -12.29
CA ARG A 72 -2.69 -0.16 -12.86
C ARG A 72 -1.78 0.47 -13.91
N PHE A 73 -0.55 -0.03 -14.00
CA PHE A 73 0.45 0.43 -14.96
C PHE A 73 0.85 -0.69 -15.90
N SER A 74 0.57 -0.51 -17.19
CA SER A 74 0.95 -1.42 -18.27
C SER A 74 2.10 -0.90 -19.12
N GLY A 75 2.64 0.29 -18.81
CA GLY A 75 3.68 0.97 -19.60
C GLY A 75 3.25 2.30 -20.21
N THR A 76 1.97 2.68 -20.11
CA THR A 76 1.47 3.97 -20.60
C THR A 76 1.51 5.05 -19.53
N ASP A 77 1.96 6.26 -19.90
CA ASP A 77 2.06 7.41 -19.00
C ASP A 77 2.87 7.10 -17.72
N PRO A 78 4.19 6.81 -17.84
CA PRO A 78 5.02 6.52 -16.68
C PRO A 78 5.06 7.69 -15.70
N HIS A 79 5.16 8.92 -16.19
CA HIS A 79 5.22 10.13 -15.35
C HIS A 79 3.96 10.27 -14.47
N GLY A 80 2.77 10.14 -15.07
CA GLY A 80 1.51 10.22 -14.33
C GLY A 80 1.35 9.09 -13.32
N TRP A 81 1.78 7.88 -13.66
CA TRP A 81 1.74 6.75 -12.72
C TRP A 81 2.72 6.92 -11.56
N ILE A 82 3.98 7.27 -11.85
CA ILE A 82 5.03 7.55 -10.85
C ILE A 82 4.56 8.63 -9.87
N PHE A 83 3.95 9.69 -10.37
CA PHE A 83 3.42 10.76 -9.54
C PHE A 83 2.34 10.22 -8.57
N LYS A 84 1.34 9.48 -9.09
CA LYS A 84 0.24 8.95 -8.27
C LYS A 84 0.70 7.95 -7.21
N ILE A 85 1.54 6.96 -7.57
CA ILE A 85 2.04 5.98 -6.60
C ILE A 85 2.93 6.65 -5.53
N SER A 86 3.68 7.69 -5.90
CA SER A 86 4.48 8.46 -4.93
C SER A 86 3.60 9.25 -3.95
N GLN A 87 2.51 9.87 -4.44
CA GLN A 87 1.52 10.54 -3.57
C GLN A 87 0.82 9.55 -2.64
N PHE A 88 0.45 8.37 -3.14
CA PHE A 88 -0.11 7.30 -2.32
C PHE A 88 0.82 6.91 -1.17
N PHE A 89 2.09 6.64 -1.45
CA PHE A 89 3.06 6.29 -0.41
C PHE A 89 3.35 7.42 0.56
N ALA A 90 3.35 8.68 0.10
CA ALA A 90 3.51 9.84 0.98
C ALA A 90 2.31 9.99 1.93
N TYR A 91 1.09 9.82 1.42
CA TYR A 91 -0.14 9.92 2.21
C TYR A 91 -0.24 8.80 3.26
N HIS A 92 0.11 7.56 2.88
CA HIS A 92 0.05 6.41 3.77
C HIS A 92 1.32 6.22 4.63
N ASN A 93 2.30 7.10 4.53
CA ASN A 93 3.61 6.98 5.20
C ASN A 93 4.28 5.61 4.98
N THR A 94 4.19 5.09 3.75
CA THR A 94 4.71 3.76 3.42
C THR A 94 6.25 3.71 3.55
N PRO A 95 6.80 2.77 4.35
CA PRO A 95 8.25 2.58 4.50
C PRO A 95 8.95 2.30 3.17
N ALA A 96 10.16 2.81 3.00
CA ALA A 96 10.88 2.73 1.71
C ALA A 96 11.15 1.28 1.27
N GLU A 97 11.35 0.39 2.23
CA GLU A 97 11.62 -1.04 2.06
C GLU A 97 10.42 -1.79 1.48
N GLU A 98 9.20 -1.31 1.73
CA GLU A 98 7.96 -1.93 1.27
C GLU A 98 7.49 -1.38 -0.08
N ARG A 99 7.92 -0.17 -0.47
CA ARG A 99 7.40 0.55 -1.65
C ARG A 99 7.52 -0.24 -2.94
N ILE A 100 8.66 -0.88 -3.19
CA ILE A 100 8.89 -1.66 -4.41
C ILE A 100 7.93 -2.85 -4.46
N ILE A 101 7.79 -3.56 -3.33
CA ILE A 101 6.91 -4.71 -3.22
C ILE A 101 5.46 -4.27 -3.46
N VAL A 102 5.00 -3.22 -2.79
CA VAL A 102 3.63 -2.71 -2.96
C VAL A 102 3.39 -2.20 -4.39
N ALA A 103 4.32 -1.43 -4.95
CA ALA A 103 4.23 -0.92 -6.31
C ALA A 103 4.12 -2.05 -7.34
N SER A 104 4.79 -3.19 -7.12
CA SER A 104 4.72 -4.34 -8.03
C SER A 104 3.32 -4.91 -8.21
N PHE A 105 2.44 -4.78 -7.20
CA PHE A 105 1.03 -5.20 -7.31
C PHE A 105 0.20 -4.34 -8.23
N TYR A 106 0.68 -3.17 -8.60
CA TYR A 106 0.00 -2.25 -9.52
C TYR A 106 0.59 -2.31 -10.94
N LEU A 107 1.60 -3.15 -11.17
CA LEU A 107 2.15 -3.38 -12.51
C LEU A 107 1.37 -4.50 -13.20
N ASP A 108 1.06 -4.32 -14.47
CA ASP A 108 0.44 -5.34 -15.32
C ASP A 108 1.12 -5.42 -16.69
N GLY A 109 0.83 -6.49 -17.43
CA GLY A 109 1.25 -6.65 -18.82
C GLY A 109 2.77 -6.45 -19.03
N PRO A 110 3.19 -5.64 -20.02
CA PRO A 110 4.62 -5.42 -20.31
C PRO A 110 5.43 -4.86 -19.14
N ALA A 111 4.82 -4.00 -18.30
CA ALA A 111 5.49 -3.43 -17.14
C ALA A 111 5.79 -4.49 -16.06
N LEU A 112 4.84 -5.39 -15.81
CA LEU A 112 5.03 -6.49 -14.87
C LEU A 112 6.12 -7.47 -15.36
N ALA A 113 6.10 -7.83 -16.64
CA ALA A 113 7.12 -8.72 -17.21
C ALA A 113 8.53 -8.11 -17.11
N TRP A 114 8.67 -6.81 -17.37
CA TRP A 114 9.93 -6.09 -17.19
C TRP A 114 10.38 -6.07 -15.72
N TYR A 115 9.46 -5.80 -14.79
CA TYR A 115 9.76 -5.83 -13.35
C TYR A 115 10.24 -7.22 -12.89
N GLN A 116 9.58 -8.29 -13.32
CA GLN A 116 9.99 -9.66 -13.02
C GLN A 116 11.42 -9.94 -13.47
N TRP A 117 11.79 -9.50 -14.68
CA TRP A 117 13.16 -9.63 -15.17
C TRP A 117 14.16 -8.83 -14.31
N MET A 118 13.85 -7.57 -14.00
CA MET A 118 14.69 -6.72 -13.14
C MET A 118 14.88 -7.34 -11.75
N TYR A 119 13.81 -7.87 -11.16
CA TYR A 119 13.80 -8.51 -9.85
C TYR A 119 14.65 -9.79 -9.84
N CYS A 120 14.44 -10.69 -10.80
CA CYS A 120 15.19 -11.95 -10.90
C CYS A 120 16.69 -11.75 -11.15
N ASN A 121 17.08 -10.63 -11.76
CA ASN A 121 18.49 -10.29 -12.02
C ASN A 121 19.09 -9.38 -10.93
N GLY A 122 18.39 -9.14 -9.82
CA GLY A 122 18.88 -8.31 -8.71
C GLY A 122 19.16 -6.86 -9.11
N GLN A 123 18.47 -6.33 -10.12
CA GLN A 123 18.68 -4.98 -10.66
C GLN A 123 17.89 -3.90 -9.91
N ILE A 124 17.06 -4.28 -8.93
CA ILE A 124 16.24 -3.35 -8.16
C ILE A 124 16.86 -3.18 -6.77
N ILE A 125 17.63 -2.11 -6.60
CA ILE A 125 18.42 -1.87 -5.38
C ILE A 125 17.70 -0.90 -4.42
N SER A 126 16.94 0.05 -4.97
CA SER A 126 16.25 1.08 -4.17
C SER A 126 15.01 1.59 -4.89
N TRP A 127 14.09 2.19 -4.13
CA TRP A 127 12.90 2.84 -4.67
C TRP A 127 13.25 3.88 -5.73
N THR A 128 14.26 4.72 -5.50
CA THR A 128 14.69 5.75 -6.44
C THR A 128 15.20 5.15 -7.75
N GLN A 129 16.04 4.11 -7.69
CA GLN A 129 16.49 3.42 -8.91
C GLN A 129 15.34 2.75 -9.65
N PHE A 130 14.39 2.16 -8.94
CA PHE A 130 13.21 1.57 -9.55
C PHE A 130 12.43 2.61 -10.37
N LEU A 131 12.16 3.78 -9.81
CA LEU A 131 11.46 4.86 -10.51
C LEU A 131 12.23 5.36 -11.73
N GLN A 132 13.55 5.56 -11.61
CA GLN A 132 14.40 5.98 -12.72
C GLN A 132 14.44 4.95 -13.85
N ALA A 133 14.56 3.67 -13.50
CA ALA A 133 14.57 2.59 -14.48
C ALA A 133 13.21 2.44 -15.18
N LEU A 134 12.11 2.64 -14.44
CA LEU A 134 10.75 2.61 -14.98
C LEU A 134 10.53 3.78 -15.94
N ASP A 135 10.93 4.99 -15.56
CA ASP A 135 10.85 6.18 -16.41
C ASP A 135 11.66 6.00 -17.69
N LEU A 136 12.93 5.60 -17.59
CA LEU A 136 13.79 5.34 -18.75
C LEU A 136 13.21 4.27 -19.68
N ARG A 137 12.60 3.22 -19.13
CA ARG A 137 12.06 2.10 -19.91
C ARG A 137 10.79 2.46 -20.68
N PHE A 138 9.93 3.29 -20.10
CA PHE A 138 8.59 3.57 -20.62
C PHE A 138 8.39 5.04 -21.05
N ALA A 139 9.46 5.85 -21.04
CA ALA A 139 9.42 7.23 -21.51
C ALA A 139 8.80 7.31 -22.92
N PRO A 140 7.97 8.33 -23.20
CA PRO A 140 7.44 8.55 -24.54
C PRO A 140 8.58 8.73 -25.55
N THR A 141 8.58 7.94 -26.62
CA THR A 141 9.47 8.14 -27.78
C THR A 141 9.14 9.39 -28.55
#